data_AF-A1ZX38-F1
#
_entry.id   AF-A1ZX38-F1
#
_cell.length_a   1.000
_cell.length_b   1.000
_cell.length_c   1.000
_cell.angle_alpha   90.00
_cell.angle_beta   90.00
_cell.angle_gamma   90.00
#
_symmetry.space_group_name_H-M   'P 1'
#
loop_
_entity.id
_entity.type
_entity.pdbx_description
1 polymer ?
#
loop_
_entity_poly.entity_id
_entity_poly.type
_entity_poly.pdbx_seq_one_letter_code
_entity_poly.pdbx_strand_id
1 'polypeptide(L)'
;MWESKQEIEKLSAILMKRAQVIEAGKFDPAQAPEIETELGVILLQLEYFEEVAHSVSADTKGVGYVAMFGNRKKKLPSEEKARKISNDIITDTLKNIPAFSFTENGCHMRAHIVAKRLKDEGIEAKKIFAISTNEKPIENDNLQTSSKYINTLGNKTNLWSYHTAALIEVEKEGKTLKYVIDPPLSNHPLTVDAWLNKISKVPLMELKNGSQILKRDYRKTNLGKSTIWRDSIGNFRSNINIYFEADVEFMTPIHMVEKKISFDDEYQQAKEILLPKFNFEAKAAELATFIQGKGVNNLTQTDITSIRSQYTMDQIALCIAKYSSGMYKGHGVEQMNLDKKLFPDQEERNFMKFVVYAISLGSPMVIQMYSNYVNTLQVKAGSKTNLKKFKTDFPKIFLILKEEANNIGKNFEQDLFK
;
A
#
# COMPACT_ATOMS: atom_id res chain seq x y z
N MET A 1 -33.00 -1.39 -10.34
CA MET A 1 -34.07 -2.32 -9.96
C MET A 1 -33.81 -3.74 -10.46
N TRP A 2 -33.77 -4.03 -11.77
CA TRP A 2 -33.50 -5.41 -12.24
C TRP A 2 -32.14 -5.96 -11.75
N GLU A 3 -31.06 -5.19 -11.92
CA GLU A 3 -29.72 -5.58 -11.40
C GLU A 3 -29.73 -5.73 -9.87
N SER A 4 -30.37 -4.80 -9.15
CA SER A 4 -30.52 -4.87 -7.69
C SER A 4 -31.25 -6.14 -7.28
N LYS A 5 -32.33 -6.52 -7.98
CA LYS A 5 -33.09 -7.75 -7.74
C LYS A 5 -32.22 -8.99 -7.95
N GLN A 6 -31.51 -9.06 -9.08
CA GLN A 6 -30.59 -10.18 -9.37
C GLN A 6 -29.51 -10.32 -8.29
N GLU A 7 -28.96 -9.20 -7.81
CA GLU A 7 -27.95 -9.24 -6.77
C GLU A 7 -28.54 -9.62 -5.40
N ILE A 8 -29.73 -9.14 -5.05
CA ILE A 8 -30.45 -9.57 -3.85
C ILE A 8 -30.69 -11.08 -3.88
N GLU A 9 -31.26 -11.61 -4.97
CA GLU A 9 -31.51 -13.05 -5.12
C GLU A 9 -30.23 -13.88 -4.96
N LYS A 10 -29.13 -13.44 -5.59
CA LYS A 10 -27.82 -14.09 -5.49
C LYS A 10 -27.28 -14.06 -4.06
N LEU A 11 -27.27 -12.89 -3.41
CA LEU A 11 -26.73 -12.73 -2.06
C LEU A 11 -27.57 -13.48 -1.03
N SER A 12 -28.91 -13.44 -1.14
CA SER A 12 -29.82 -14.25 -0.32
C SER A 12 -29.57 -15.74 -0.49
N ALA A 13 -29.32 -16.23 -1.71
CA ALA A 13 -28.99 -17.64 -1.93
C ALA A 13 -27.68 -18.06 -1.24
N ILE A 14 -26.67 -17.18 -1.22
CA ILE A 14 -25.41 -17.43 -0.49
C ILE A 14 -25.69 -17.53 1.02
N LEU A 15 -26.48 -16.59 1.59
CA LEU A 15 -26.88 -16.63 3.00
C LEU A 15 -27.62 -17.91 3.35
N MET A 16 -28.62 -18.31 2.55
CA MET A 16 -29.39 -19.53 2.79
C MET A 16 -28.50 -20.76 2.77
N LYS A 17 -27.57 -20.86 1.81
CA LYS A 17 -26.61 -21.96 1.74
C LYS A 17 -25.70 -22.00 2.98
N ARG A 18 -25.23 -20.85 3.46
CA ARG A 18 -24.42 -20.75 4.68
C ARG A 18 -25.21 -21.17 5.92
N ALA A 19 -26.44 -20.68 6.07
CA ALA A 19 -27.32 -21.05 7.17
C ALA A 19 -27.54 -22.57 7.24
N GLN A 20 -27.82 -23.21 6.11
CA GLN A 20 -27.98 -24.67 6.03
C GLN A 20 -26.72 -25.44 6.46
N VAL A 21 -25.53 -24.97 6.10
CA VAL A 21 -24.25 -25.58 6.52
C VAL A 21 -24.05 -25.44 8.03
N ILE A 22 -24.39 -24.28 8.60
CA ILE A 22 -24.29 -24.01 10.03
C ILE A 22 -25.29 -24.86 10.82
N GLU A 23 -26.56 -24.87 10.42
CA GLU A 23 -27.62 -25.68 11.04
C GLU A 23 -27.31 -27.18 11.00
N ALA A 24 -26.68 -27.64 9.92
CA ALA A 24 -26.25 -29.03 9.79
C ALA A 24 -25.00 -29.38 10.63
N GLY A 25 -24.41 -28.42 11.36
CA GLY A 25 -23.16 -28.60 12.11
C GLY A 25 -21.95 -28.91 11.22
N LYS A 26 -22.01 -28.55 9.94
CA LYS A 26 -20.98 -28.84 8.92
C LYS A 26 -20.02 -27.68 8.70
N PHE A 27 -19.78 -26.86 9.73
CA PHE A 27 -18.81 -25.77 9.68
C PHE A 27 -17.71 -25.99 10.70
N ASP A 28 -16.51 -25.48 10.40
CA ASP A 28 -15.39 -25.48 11.33
C ASP A 28 -15.57 -24.34 12.34
N PRO A 29 -15.73 -24.62 13.65
CA PRO A 29 -15.86 -23.57 14.66
C PRO A 29 -14.66 -22.61 14.71
N ALA A 30 -13.48 -23.06 14.28
CA ALA A 30 -12.30 -22.19 14.18
C ALA A 30 -12.46 -21.10 13.11
N GLN A 31 -13.38 -21.26 12.15
CA GLN A 31 -13.66 -20.29 11.09
C GLN A 31 -14.86 -19.38 11.40
N ALA A 32 -15.42 -19.46 12.62
CA ALA A 32 -16.59 -18.66 12.98
C ALA A 32 -16.38 -17.13 12.80
N PRO A 33 -15.23 -16.54 13.18
CA PRO A 33 -15.00 -15.10 12.98
C PRO A 33 -14.97 -14.68 11.51
N GLU A 34 -14.40 -15.49 10.62
CA GLU A 34 -14.38 -15.26 9.18
C GLU A 34 -15.78 -15.38 8.58
N ILE A 35 -16.56 -16.38 9.00
CA ILE A 35 -17.95 -16.56 8.57
C ILE A 35 -18.81 -15.38 9.04
N GLU A 36 -18.68 -14.93 10.29
CA GLU A 36 -19.41 -13.75 10.80
C GLU A 36 -19.11 -12.51 9.95
N THR A 37 -17.84 -12.30 9.61
CA THR A 37 -17.41 -11.18 8.78
C THR A 37 -17.96 -11.30 7.35
N GLU A 38 -17.90 -12.49 6.74
CA GLU A 38 -18.49 -12.77 5.43
C GLU A 38 -19.99 -12.42 5.41
N LEU A 39 -20.74 -12.88 6.41
CA LEU A 39 -22.18 -12.61 6.55
C LEU A 39 -22.46 -11.12 6.76
N GLY A 40 -21.64 -10.43 7.56
CA GLY A 40 -21.73 -8.98 7.76
C GLY A 40 -21.52 -8.19 6.46
N VAL A 41 -20.54 -8.59 5.64
CA VAL A 41 -20.30 -7.98 4.32
C VAL A 41 -21.46 -8.26 3.36
N ILE A 42 -22.02 -9.48 3.35
CA ILE A 42 -23.20 -9.80 2.53
C ILE A 42 -24.40 -8.95 2.97
N LEU A 43 -24.62 -8.81 4.28
CA LEU A 43 -25.70 -7.98 4.81
C LEU A 43 -25.56 -6.52 4.38
N LEU A 44 -24.34 -5.94 4.43
CA LEU A 44 -24.11 -4.58 3.92
C LEU A 44 -24.47 -4.44 2.43
N GLN A 45 -24.13 -5.43 1.60
CA GLN A 45 -24.47 -5.42 0.19
C GLN A 45 -25.99 -5.51 -0.01
N LEU A 46 -26.68 -6.38 0.73
CA LEU A 46 -28.13 -6.49 0.72
C LEU A 46 -28.80 -5.18 1.13
N GLU A 47 -28.40 -4.60 2.27
CA GLU A 47 -28.90 -3.31 2.76
C GLU A 47 -28.76 -2.20 1.70
N TYR A 48 -27.68 -2.21 0.93
CA TYR A 48 -27.46 -1.26 -0.15
C TYR A 48 -28.43 -1.51 -1.32
N PHE A 49 -28.53 -2.74 -1.81
CA PHE A 49 -29.40 -3.05 -2.94
C PHE A 49 -30.89 -2.96 -2.62
N GLU A 50 -31.30 -3.25 -1.39
CA GLU A 50 -32.66 -3.05 -0.90
C GLU A 50 -33.02 -1.55 -0.82
N GLU A 51 -32.12 -0.70 -0.32
CA GLU A 51 -32.31 0.75 -0.33
C GLU A 51 -32.45 1.27 -1.77
N VAL A 52 -31.59 0.81 -2.69
CA VAL A 52 -31.72 1.14 -4.12
C VAL A 52 -33.06 0.66 -4.69
N ALA A 53 -33.52 -0.53 -4.32
CA ALA A 53 -34.81 -1.06 -4.78
C ALA A 53 -35.99 -0.24 -4.24
N HIS A 54 -35.97 0.14 -2.95
CA HIS A 54 -37.01 0.96 -2.32
C HIS A 54 -37.00 2.43 -2.77
N SER A 55 -35.85 2.94 -3.24
CA SER A 55 -35.74 4.32 -3.74
C SER A 55 -36.47 4.56 -5.07
N VAL A 56 -36.94 3.51 -5.73
CA VAL A 56 -37.61 3.59 -7.03
C VAL A 56 -39.10 3.26 -6.86
N SER A 57 -39.98 4.22 -7.15
CA SER A 57 -41.43 4.01 -7.12
C SER A 57 -41.96 3.47 -8.45
N ALA A 58 -43.15 2.86 -8.45
CA ALA A 58 -43.78 2.30 -9.65
C ALA A 58 -44.05 3.35 -10.75
N ASP A 59 -44.24 4.60 -10.35
CA ASP A 59 -44.43 5.79 -11.18
C ASP A 59 -43.13 6.54 -11.48
N THR A 60 -42.01 6.16 -10.85
CA THR A 60 -40.69 6.63 -11.28
C THR A 60 -40.50 6.09 -12.69
N LYS A 61 -40.68 6.94 -13.71
CA LYS A 61 -40.17 6.71 -15.06
C LYS A 61 -38.66 6.65 -14.91
N GLY A 62 -38.17 5.45 -14.60
CA GLY A 62 -36.75 5.20 -14.47
C GLY A 62 -36.14 5.62 -15.79
N VAL A 63 -35.42 6.74 -15.79
CA VAL A 63 -34.24 6.79 -16.63
C VAL A 63 -33.41 5.69 -16.02
N GLY A 64 -33.52 4.48 -16.55
CA GLY A 64 -32.83 3.33 -15.99
C GLY A 64 -31.39 3.76 -15.76
N TYR A 65 -30.73 3.27 -14.72
CA TYR A 65 -29.27 3.44 -14.64
C TYR A 65 -28.59 2.91 -15.93
N VAL A 66 -29.28 2.02 -16.66
CA VAL A 66 -28.97 1.55 -18.02
C VAL A 66 -29.16 2.59 -19.13
N ALA A 67 -29.99 3.62 -18.94
CA ALA A 67 -30.37 4.65 -19.92
C ALA A 67 -29.88 6.08 -19.59
N MET A 68 -29.45 6.38 -18.36
CA MET A 68 -28.84 7.68 -17.99
C MET A 68 -27.41 7.85 -18.51
N PHE A 69 -26.70 6.76 -18.82
CA PHE A 69 -25.53 6.83 -19.69
C PHE A 69 -26.03 6.98 -21.12
N GLY A 70 -26.43 8.20 -21.48
CA GLY A 70 -26.72 8.55 -22.86
C GLY A 70 -25.54 8.24 -23.77
N ASN A 71 -25.55 7.04 -24.36
CA ASN A 71 -25.20 6.67 -25.73
C ASN A 71 -23.91 7.21 -26.38
N ARG A 72 -22.92 7.65 -25.61
CA ARG A 72 -21.54 7.38 -26.04
C ARG A 72 -21.14 6.09 -25.37
N LYS A 73 -21.42 4.95 -26.03
CA LYS A 73 -20.67 3.71 -25.77
C LYS A 73 -19.21 4.11 -25.80
N LYS A 74 -18.65 4.23 -24.62
CA LYS A 74 -17.28 4.63 -24.40
C LYS A 74 -16.45 3.58 -25.10
N LYS A 75 -15.83 3.96 -26.21
CA LYS A 75 -15.17 3.00 -27.10
C LYS A 75 -13.98 2.44 -26.34
N LEU A 76 -14.14 1.23 -25.80
CA LEU A 76 -13.05 0.54 -25.13
C LEU A 76 -11.93 0.28 -26.14
N PRO A 77 -10.65 0.31 -25.72
CA PRO A 77 -9.56 -0.12 -26.57
C PRO A 77 -9.70 -1.62 -26.90
N SER A 78 -9.19 -2.03 -28.06
CA SER A 78 -9.02 -3.46 -28.33
C SER A 78 -8.04 -4.07 -27.33
N GLU A 79 -8.24 -5.35 -27.00
CA GLU A 79 -7.32 -6.09 -26.11
C GLU A 79 -5.86 -5.96 -26.56
N GLU A 80 -5.58 -6.11 -27.87
CA GLU A 80 -4.23 -6.04 -28.43
C GLU A 80 -3.57 -4.68 -28.15
N LYS A 81 -4.27 -3.57 -28.46
CA LYS A 81 -3.75 -2.22 -28.23
C LYS A 81 -3.49 -1.99 -26.75
N ALA A 82 -4.45 -2.35 -25.91
CA ALA A 82 -4.37 -2.16 -24.47
C ALA A 82 -3.23 -2.98 -23.84
N ARG A 83 -3.05 -4.23 -24.26
CA ARG A 83 -1.96 -5.09 -23.79
C ARG A 83 -0.60 -4.55 -24.19
N LYS A 84 -0.44 -4.08 -25.44
CA LYS A 84 0.82 -3.49 -25.90
C LYS A 84 1.20 -2.28 -25.04
N ILE A 85 0.31 -1.30 -24.92
CA ILE A 85 0.55 -0.09 -24.11
C ILE A 85 0.85 -0.45 -22.65
N SER A 86 0.10 -1.39 -22.08
CA SER A 86 0.30 -1.81 -20.70
C SER A 86 1.65 -2.50 -20.49
N ASN A 87 2.09 -3.35 -21.42
CA ASN A 87 3.43 -3.95 -21.39
C ASN A 87 4.52 -2.88 -21.46
N ASP A 88 4.38 -1.89 -22.36
CA ASP A 88 5.34 -0.79 -22.49
C ASP A 88 5.44 0.02 -21.18
N ILE A 89 4.30 0.32 -20.54
CA ILE A 89 4.26 0.99 -19.23
C ILE A 89 4.92 0.13 -18.14
N ILE A 90 4.62 -1.17 -18.09
CA ILE A 90 5.20 -2.11 -17.12
C ILE A 90 6.73 -2.15 -17.27
N THR A 91 7.23 -2.32 -18.50
CA THR A 91 8.65 -2.38 -18.79
C THR A 91 9.35 -1.05 -18.45
N ASP A 92 8.78 0.08 -18.85
CA ASP A 92 9.36 1.39 -18.57
C ASP A 92 9.42 1.69 -17.07
N THR A 93 8.33 1.45 -16.34
CA THR A 93 8.26 1.71 -14.89
C THR A 93 9.23 0.83 -14.11
N LEU A 94 9.31 -0.47 -14.40
CA LEU A 94 10.27 -1.38 -13.75
C LEU A 94 11.72 -1.00 -14.03
N LYS A 95 12.01 -0.49 -15.23
CA LYS A 95 13.36 -0.09 -15.64
C LYS A 95 13.79 1.23 -15.01
N ASN A 96 12.92 2.23 -15.02
CA ASN A 96 13.28 3.62 -14.73
C ASN A 96 12.90 4.08 -13.33
N ILE A 97 12.07 3.33 -12.60
CA ILE A 97 11.52 3.75 -11.30
C ILE A 97 11.75 2.65 -10.25
N PRO A 98 12.81 2.76 -9.41
CA PRO A 98 13.15 1.76 -8.41
C PRO A 98 12.01 1.37 -7.46
N ALA A 99 11.12 2.30 -7.12
CA ALA A 99 9.95 2.05 -6.27
C ALA A 99 9.02 0.96 -6.81
N PHE A 100 9.02 0.68 -8.12
CA PHE A 100 8.24 -0.42 -8.73
C PHE A 100 8.80 -1.81 -8.42
N SER A 101 10.06 -1.91 -7.95
CA SER A 101 10.60 -3.16 -7.40
C SER A 101 10.45 -3.26 -5.87
N PHE A 102 9.98 -2.20 -5.20
CA PHE A 102 9.85 -2.13 -3.75
C PHE A 102 8.42 -2.44 -3.32
N THR A 103 8.15 -3.71 -3.01
CA THR A 103 6.79 -4.18 -2.73
C THR A 103 6.38 -4.05 -1.26
N GLU A 104 7.25 -3.60 -0.37
CA GLU A 104 6.93 -3.46 1.07
C GLU A 104 5.89 -2.35 1.32
N ASN A 105 5.90 -1.27 0.53
CA ASN A 105 4.93 -0.18 0.64
C ASN A 105 4.75 0.57 -0.69
N GLY A 106 3.87 1.58 -0.75
CA GLY A 106 3.71 2.52 -1.87
C GLY A 106 2.84 2.01 -3.03
N CYS A 107 2.06 0.95 -2.84
CA CYS A 107 1.20 0.37 -3.88
C CYS A 107 0.23 1.39 -4.49
N HIS A 108 -0.42 2.19 -3.65
CA HIS A 108 -1.36 3.24 -4.07
C HIS A 108 -0.72 4.32 -4.95
N MET A 109 0.54 4.70 -4.68
CA MET A 109 1.26 5.69 -5.50
C MET A 109 1.63 5.10 -6.87
N ARG A 110 2.11 3.85 -6.89
CA ARG A 110 2.41 3.14 -8.14
C ARG A 110 1.18 2.95 -9.00
N ALA A 111 0.06 2.54 -8.39
CA ALA A 111 -1.22 2.39 -9.08
C ALA A 111 -1.67 3.71 -9.70
N HIS A 112 -1.51 4.83 -8.98
CA HIS A 112 -1.86 6.16 -9.47
C HIS A 112 -0.97 6.59 -10.67
N ILE A 113 0.34 6.34 -10.62
CA ILE A 113 1.27 6.60 -11.74
C ILE A 113 0.91 5.76 -12.98
N VAL A 114 0.66 4.46 -12.80
CA VAL A 114 0.27 3.57 -13.90
C VAL A 114 -1.04 4.05 -14.52
N ALA A 115 -2.03 4.38 -13.70
CA ALA A 115 -3.31 4.88 -14.17
C ALA A 115 -3.18 6.20 -14.94
N LYS A 116 -2.32 7.13 -14.50
CA LYS A 116 -2.04 8.38 -15.23
C LYS A 116 -1.43 8.09 -16.60
N ARG A 117 -0.44 7.19 -16.67
CA ARG A 117 0.20 6.81 -17.94
C ARG A 117 -0.78 6.15 -18.91
N LEU A 118 -1.67 5.28 -18.42
CA LEU A 118 -2.74 4.71 -19.24
C LEU A 118 -3.67 5.80 -19.78
N LYS A 119 -4.06 6.75 -18.93
CA LYS A 119 -4.91 7.89 -19.33
C LYS A 119 -4.25 8.76 -20.40
N ASP A 120 -2.95 9.01 -20.29
CA ASP A 120 -2.17 9.79 -21.27
C ASP A 120 -2.09 9.10 -22.64
N GLU A 121 -2.17 7.77 -22.66
CA GLU A 121 -2.26 6.95 -23.87
C GLU A 121 -3.71 6.78 -24.38
N GLY A 122 -4.66 7.52 -23.79
CA GLY A 122 -6.08 7.48 -24.15
C GLY A 122 -6.80 6.21 -23.69
N ILE A 123 -6.28 5.50 -22.70
CA ILE A 123 -6.93 4.35 -22.05
C ILE A 123 -7.45 4.79 -20.69
N GLU A 124 -8.76 4.68 -20.48
CA GLU A 124 -9.31 4.97 -19.16
C GLU A 124 -9.05 3.83 -18.18
N ALA A 125 -8.57 4.23 -17.02
CA ALA A 125 -8.25 3.35 -15.93
C ALA A 125 -9.23 3.56 -14.77
N LYS A 126 -9.48 2.48 -14.06
CA LYS A 126 -10.03 2.42 -12.70
C LYS A 126 -8.92 1.98 -11.75
N LYS A 127 -9.24 1.83 -10.47
CA LYS A 127 -8.41 1.10 -9.51
C LYS A 127 -9.13 -0.15 -9.03
N ILE A 128 -8.35 -1.17 -8.72
CA ILE A 128 -8.80 -2.33 -7.96
C ILE A 128 -8.13 -2.30 -6.60
N PHE A 129 -8.89 -2.59 -5.55
CA PHE A 129 -8.42 -2.71 -4.17
C PHE A 129 -8.70 -4.13 -3.69
N ALA A 130 -7.72 -4.75 -3.04
CA ALA A 130 -7.89 -5.97 -2.25
C ALA A 130 -7.58 -5.62 -0.79
N ILE A 131 -8.44 -6.05 0.12
CA ILE A 131 -8.28 -5.88 1.56
C ILE A 131 -8.35 -7.27 2.18
N SER A 132 -7.31 -7.62 2.93
CA SER A 132 -7.38 -8.76 3.82
C SER A 132 -6.75 -8.47 5.16
N THR A 133 -7.48 -8.68 6.23
CA THR A 133 -7.01 -8.47 7.60
C THR A 133 -7.26 -9.70 8.44
N ASN A 134 -6.40 -9.92 9.44
CA ASN A 134 -6.51 -11.00 10.41
C ASN A 134 -6.48 -10.45 11.84
N GLU A 135 -6.92 -11.24 12.81
CA GLU A 135 -6.83 -10.87 14.24
C GLU A 135 -5.38 -10.66 14.72
N LYS A 136 -4.44 -11.39 14.13
CA LYS A 136 -3.01 -11.34 14.46
C LYS A 136 -2.20 -10.84 13.24
N PRO A 137 -2.05 -9.51 13.08
CA PRO A 137 -1.48 -8.90 11.87
C PRO A 137 0.01 -9.20 11.63
N ILE A 138 0.75 -9.65 12.65
CA ILE A 138 2.23 -9.66 12.60
C ILE A 138 2.79 -10.90 11.88
N GLU A 139 2.05 -12.01 11.80
CA GLU A 139 2.61 -13.29 11.32
C GLU A 139 1.84 -13.93 10.16
N ASN A 140 0.61 -13.50 9.89
CA ASN A 140 -0.30 -14.27 9.06
C ASN A 140 -1.16 -13.46 8.09
N ASP A 141 -0.86 -12.19 7.77
CA ASP A 141 -1.68 -11.43 6.80
C ASP A 141 -1.90 -12.23 5.51
N ASN A 142 -3.16 -12.29 5.07
CA ASN A 142 -3.50 -13.15 3.94
C ASN A 142 -3.06 -12.52 2.62
N LEU A 143 -2.89 -11.18 2.56
CA LEU A 143 -2.25 -10.59 1.39
C LEU A 143 -0.74 -10.65 1.52
N GLN A 144 -0.11 -11.32 0.56
CA GLN A 144 1.33 -11.45 0.52
C GLN A 144 1.86 -11.58 -0.91
N THR A 145 3.12 -11.19 -1.10
CA THR A 145 3.83 -11.46 -2.34
C THR A 145 5.30 -11.72 -2.12
N SER A 146 5.90 -12.48 -3.04
CA SER A 146 7.37 -12.56 -3.13
C SER A 146 7.93 -11.23 -3.64
N SER A 147 9.01 -10.78 -3.03
CA SER A 147 9.67 -9.53 -3.36
C SER A 147 11.08 -9.76 -3.88
N LYS A 148 11.51 -8.86 -4.77
CA LYS A 148 12.91 -8.79 -5.20
C LYS A 148 13.82 -8.41 -4.03
N TYR A 149 13.34 -7.54 -3.15
CA TYR A 149 14.08 -7.03 -2.01
C TYR A 149 13.59 -7.63 -0.71
N ILE A 150 14.45 -7.67 0.29
CA ILE A 150 14.03 -8.03 1.65
C ILE A 150 13.22 -6.91 2.26
N ASN A 151 12.26 -7.27 3.10
CA ASN A 151 11.54 -6.32 3.93
C ASN A 151 12.32 -5.99 5.20
N THR A 152 11.78 -5.08 6.02
CA THR A 152 12.40 -4.69 7.30
C THR A 152 12.59 -5.85 8.29
N LEU A 153 11.86 -6.95 8.11
CA LEU A 153 12.03 -8.20 8.86
C LEU A 153 13.02 -9.16 8.19
N GLY A 154 13.66 -8.79 7.08
CA GLY A 154 14.64 -9.62 6.38
C GLY A 154 14.06 -10.72 5.52
N ASN A 155 12.75 -10.71 5.26
CA ASN A 155 12.09 -11.70 4.42
C ASN A 155 11.96 -11.19 2.98
N LYS A 156 12.06 -12.11 2.00
CA LYS A 156 11.63 -11.85 0.61
C LYS A 156 10.12 -12.02 0.39
N THR A 157 9.33 -11.96 1.46
CA THR A 157 7.87 -12.00 1.40
C THR A 157 7.36 -10.77 2.10
N ASN A 158 6.57 -9.96 1.39
CA ASN A 158 5.86 -8.83 1.95
C ASN A 158 4.45 -9.24 2.34
N LEU A 159 3.98 -8.67 3.45
CA LEU A 159 2.65 -8.85 4.01
C LEU A 159 1.92 -7.51 3.94
N TRP A 160 0.63 -7.55 3.61
CA TRP A 160 -0.18 -6.35 3.50
C TRP A 160 -1.57 -6.54 4.10
N SER A 161 -2.11 -5.47 4.69
CA SER A 161 -3.52 -5.38 5.05
C SER A 161 -4.41 -5.00 3.86
N TYR A 162 -3.85 -4.32 2.87
CA TYR A 162 -4.49 -4.03 1.59
C TYR A 162 -3.46 -3.87 0.47
N HIS A 163 -3.87 -4.10 -0.76
CA HIS A 163 -3.09 -3.82 -1.97
C HIS A 163 -3.96 -3.19 -3.05
N THR A 164 -3.36 -2.40 -3.94
CA THR A 164 -4.08 -1.74 -5.03
C THR A 164 -3.23 -1.65 -6.29
N ALA A 165 -3.91 -1.67 -7.44
CA ALA A 165 -3.33 -1.58 -8.76
C ALA A 165 -4.27 -0.84 -9.73
N ALA A 166 -3.75 -0.43 -10.88
CA ALA A 166 -4.57 0.12 -11.96
C ALA A 166 -5.36 -1.01 -12.64
N LEU A 167 -6.59 -0.73 -13.03
CA LEU A 167 -7.50 -1.65 -13.71
C LEU A 167 -7.97 -1.02 -15.03
N ILE A 168 -7.99 -1.79 -16.11
CA ILE A 168 -8.52 -1.35 -17.41
C ILE A 168 -9.58 -2.32 -17.90
N GLU A 169 -10.55 -1.78 -18.64
CA GLU A 169 -11.54 -2.53 -19.39
C GLU A 169 -11.19 -2.49 -20.88
N VAL A 170 -11.29 -3.64 -21.55
CA VAL A 170 -10.96 -3.78 -22.97
C VAL A 170 -12.07 -4.54 -23.69
N GLU A 171 -12.19 -4.33 -25.00
CA GLU A 171 -13.12 -5.10 -25.84
C GLU A 171 -12.38 -6.22 -26.58
N LYS A 172 -12.93 -7.43 -26.50
CA LYS A 172 -12.51 -8.60 -27.29
C LYS A 172 -13.76 -9.35 -27.75
N GLU A 173 -13.94 -9.48 -29.07
CA GLU A 173 -15.05 -10.25 -29.65
C GLU A 173 -16.43 -9.82 -29.09
N GLY A 174 -16.63 -8.51 -28.90
CA GLY A 174 -17.86 -7.94 -28.33
C GLY A 174 -18.07 -8.16 -26.83
N LYS A 175 -17.10 -8.77 -26.13
CA LYS A 175 -17.08 -8.94 -24.68
C LYS A 175 -16.14 -7.92 -24.03
N THR A 176 -16.53 -7.43 -22.85
CA THR A 176 -15.65 -6.63 -22.00
C THR A 176 -14.79 -7.55 -21.14
N LEU A 177 -13.48 -7.38 -21.21
CA LEU A 177 -12.51 -8.07 -20.36
C LEU A 177 -11.83 -7.05 -19.43
N LYS A 178 -11.40 -7.51 -18.26
CA LYS A 178 -10.73 -6.68 -17.24
C LYS A 178 -9.29 -7.13 -17.05
N TYR A 179 -8.38 -6.16 -17.06
CA TYR A 179 -6.95 -6.39 -16.79
C TYR A 179 -6.43 -5.49 -15.69
N VAL A 180 -5.66 -6.08 -14.79
CA VAL A 180 -4.92 -5.40 -13.73
C VAL A 180 -3.49 -5.16 -14.19
N ILE A 181 -3.03 -3.91 -14.09
CA ILE A 181 -1.69 -3.46 -14.46
C ILE A 181 -0.90 -3.22 -13.18
N ASP A 182 -0.09 -4.20 -12.78
CA ASP A 182 0.67 -4.20 -11.54
C ASP A 182 2.11 -4.66 -11.78
N PRO A 183 3.01 -3.74 -12.19
CA PRO A 183 4.38 -4.10 -12.58
C PRO A 183 5.19 -4.84 -11.50
N PRO A 184 5.08 -4.53 -10.19
CA PRO A 184 5.77 -5.28 -9.16
C PRO A 184 5.40 -6.78 -9.09
N LEU A 185 4.24 -7.18 -9.61
CA LEU A 185 3.74 -8.57 -9.55
C LEU A 185 3.86 -9.34 -10.88
N SER A 186 3.96 -8.61 -11.99
CA SER A 186 3.95 -9.20 -13.33
C SER A 186 4.61 -8.29 -14.36
N ASN A 187 5.26 -8.90 -15.34
CA ASN A 187 5.79 -8.23 -16.53
C ASN A 187 4.74 -8.09 -17.66
N HIS A 188 3.47 -8.44 -17.40
CA HIS A 188 2.35 -8.32 -18.34
C HIS A 188 1.02 -8.10 -17.59
N PRO A 189 -0.02 -7.55 -18.26
CA PRO A 189 -1.36 -7.40 -17.71
C PRO A 189 -1.96 -8.72 -17.22
N LEU A 190 -2.50 -8.72 -16.01
CA LEU A 190 -3.12 -9.88 -15.37
C LEU A 190 -4.64 -9.80 -15.46
N THR A 191 -5.34 -10.94 -15.54
CA THR A 191 -6.77 -10.93 -15.23
C THR A 191 -6.97 -10.63 -13.73
N VAL A 192 -8.18 -10.24 -13.33
CA VAL A 192 -8.50 -10.01 -11.90
C VAL A 192 -8.18 -11.26 -11.08
N ASP A 193 -8.63 -12.44 -11.50
CA ASP A 193 -8.36 -13.70 -10.79
C ASP A 193 -6.86 -14.01 -10.69
N ALA A 194 -6.10 -13.81 -11.77
CA ALA A 194 -4.66 -14.04 -11.77
C ALA A 194 -3.92 -13.07 -10.82
N TRP A 195 -4.40 -11.83 -10.70
CA TRP A 195 -3.89 -10.85 -9.74
C TRP A 195 -4.23 -11.23 -8.30
N LEU A 196 -5.49 -11.58 -8.01
CA LEU A 196 -5.93 -12.02 -6.68
C LEU A 196 -5.15 -13.25 -6.21
N ASN A 197 -4.94 -14.25 -7.08
CA ASN A 197 -4.17 -15.46 -6.79
C ASN A 197 -2.67 -15.18 -6.54
N LYS A 198 -2.14 -14.08 -7.07
CA LYS A 198 -0.74 -13.68 -6.82
C LYS A 198 -0.56 -12.96 -5.48
N ILE A 199 -1.62 -12.38 -4.95
CA ILE A 199 -1.53 -11.54 -3.74
C ILE A 199 -2.25 -12.12 -2.54
N SER A 200 -3.18 -13.06 -2.69
CA SER A 200 -3.99 -13.55 -1.57
C SER A 200 -3.81 -15.05 -1.34
N LYS A 201 -3.63 -15.42 -0.07
CA LYS A 201 -3.68 -16.81 0.40
C LYS A 201 -5.11 -17.35 0.58
N VAL A 202 -6.09 -16.45 0.63
CA VAL A 202 -7.49 -16.79 0.88
C VAL A 202 -8.38 -16.23 -0.23
N PRO A 203 -9.54 -16.83 -0.50
CA PRO A 203 -10.52 -16.25 -1.40
C PRO A 203 -10.95 -14.86 -0.91
N LEU A 204 -11.04 -13.89 -1.82
CA LEU A 204 -11.57 -12.56 -1.53
C LEU A 204 -12.96 -12.42 -2.17
N MET A 205 -13.90 -11.85 -1.43
CA MET A 205 -15.25 -11.57 -1.92
C MET A 205 -15.28 -10.26 -2.70
N GLU A 206 -15.92 -10.26 -3.87
CA GLU A 206 -16.20 -9.02 -4.59
C GLU A 206 -17.22 -8.19 -3.80
N LEU A 207 -16.86 -6.96 -3.46
CA LEU A 207 -17.76 -5.97 -2.89
C LEU A 207 -18.28 -5.06 -4.02
N LYS A 208 -19.46 -5.39 -4.56
CA LYS A 208 -20.06 -4.60 -5.64
C LYS A 208 -20.50 -3.24 -5.11
N ASN A 209 -20.19 -2.17 -5.85
CA ASN A 209 -20.34 -0.79 -5.36
C ASN A 209 -19.52 -0.52 -4.08
N GLY A 210 -18.33 -1.11 -3.99
CA GLY A 210 -17.51 -1.08 -2.78
C GLY A 210 -17.20 0.32 -2.28
N SER A 211 -16.99 1.29 -3.17
CA SER A 211 -16.75 2.68 -2.76
C SER A 211 -17.94 3.27 -1.98
N GLN A 212 -19.17 3.03 -2.43
CA GLN A 212 -20.39 3.52 -1.77
C GLN A 212 -20.65 2.79 -0.45
N ILE A 213 -20.49 1.46 -0.45
CA ILE A 213 -20.69 0.64 0.74
C ILE A 213 -19.69 1.01 1.83
N LEU A 214 -18.41 1.11 1.50
CA LEU A 214 -17.36 1.50 2.43
C LEU A 214 -17.62 2.89 3.02
N LYS A 215 -18.10 3.84 2.20
CA LYS A 215 -18.46 5.18 2.66
C LYS A 215 -19.65 5.18 3.62
N ARG A 216 -20.67 4.37 3.35
CA ARG A 216 -21.83 4.22 4.25
C ARG A 216 -21.42 3.56 5.56
N ASP A 217 -20.63 2.49 5.50
CA ASP A 217 -20.16 1.77 6.67
C ASP A 217 -19.22 2.63 7.54
N TYR A 218 -18.33 3.43 6.93
CA TYR A 218 -17.45 4.34 7.65
C TYR A 218 -18.22 5.34 8.53
N ARG A 219 -19.38 5.84 8.09
CA ARG A 219 -20.22 6.74 8.92
C ARG A 219 -20.71 6.08 10.21
N LYS A 220 -20.76 4.75 10.25
CA LYS A 220 -21.14 3.96 11.43
C LYS A 220 -20.00 3.84 12.45
N THR A 221 -18.77 4.27 12.13
CA THR A 221 -17.61 4.21 13.06
C THR A 221 -17.82 5.03 14.33
N ASN A 222 -18.37 6.24 14.21
CA ASN A 222 -18.70 7.11 15.35
C ASN A 222 -19.72 6.50 16.32
N LEU A 223 -20.47 5.49 15.86
CA LEU A 223 -21.46 4.77 16.66
C LEU A 223 -20.93 3.41 17.17
N GLY A 224 -19.68 3.04 16.85
CA GLY A 224 -19.14 1.70 17.12
C GLY A 224 -19.80 0.57 16.30
N LYS A 225 -20.59 0.91 15.29
CA LYS A 225 -21.43 -0.02 14.51
C LYS A 225 -20.90 -0.34 13.11
N SER A 226 -19.75 0.20 12.75
CA SER A 226 -19.09 -0.11 11.49
C SER A 226 -18.68 -1.58 11.46
N THR A 227 -18.89 -2.26 10.33
CA THR A 227 -18.59 -3.69 10.13
C THR A 227 -17.27 -3.91 9.40
N ILE A 228 -16.83 -2.95 8.58
CA ILE A 228 -15.57 -3.03 7.83
C ILE A 228 -14.50 -2.17 8.50
N TRP A 229 -14.85 -0.95 8.93
CA TRP A 229 -13.90 -0.05 9.58
C TRP A 229 -13.87 -0.27 11.09
N ARG A 230 -12.67 -0.28 11.66
CA ARG A 230 -12.41 -0.34 13.09
C ARG A 230 -12.54 1.04 13.75
N ASP A 231 -12.00 2.07 13.08
CA ASP A 231 -11.88 3.41 13.65
C ASP A 231 -11.99 4.50 12.57
N SER A 232 -12.07 5.76 13.01
CA SER A 232 -12.19 6.92 12.14
C SER A 232 -10.90 7.28 11.40
N ILE A 233 -9.76 6.69 11.75
CA ILE A 233 -8.51 6.90 11.02
C ILE A 233 -8.32 5.92 9.86
N GLY A 234 -9.34 5.09 9.57
CA GLY A 234 -9.37 4.27 8.38
C GLY A 234 -8.71 2.90 8.55
N ASN A 235 -8.56 2.39 9.77
CA ASN A 235 -8.16 1.00 9.94
C ASN A 235 -9.35 0.08 9.70
N PHE A 236 -9.10 -1.07 9.08
CA PHE A 236 -10.09 -2.13 8.94
C PHE A 236 -10.23 -2.95 10.23
N ARG A 237 -11.40 -3.56 10.43
CA ARG A 237 -11.58 -4.63 11.42
C ARG A 237 -10.73 -5.85 11.02
N SER A 238 -10.61 -6.82 11.92
CA SER A 238 -10.02 -8.13 11.59
C SER A 238 -10.95 -8.96 10.70
N ASN A 239 -10.38 -9.97 10.05
CA ASN A 239 -11.08 -10.99 9.26
C ASN A 239 -11.81 -10.48 8.02
N ILE A 240 -11.52 -9.24 7.57
CA ILE A 240 -12.04 -8.70 6.32
C ILE A 240 -11.33 -9.41 5.17
N ASN A 241 -12.06 -9.85 4.14
CA ASN A 241 -11.52 -10.53 2.96
C ASN A 241 -12.29 -10.13 1.69
N ILE A 242 -12.04 -8.92 1.20
CA ILE A 242 -12.80 -8.32 0.10
C ILE A 242 -11.90 -7.77 -0.99
N TYR A 243 -12.45 -7.62 -2.20
CA TYR A 243 -11.88 -6.79 -3.24
C TYR A 243 -12.97 -5.98 -3.93
N PHE A 244 -12.62 -4.84 -4.52
CA PHE A 244 -13.58 -4.00 -5.22
C PHE A 244 -12.90 -3.05 -6.21
N GLU A 245 -13.71 -2.54 -7.14
CA GLU A 245 -13.31 -1.53 -8.11
C GLU A 245 -13.70 -0.15 -7.60
N ALA A 246 -12.87 0.84 -7.91
CA ALA A 246 -13.11 2.22 -7.55
C ALA A 246 -12.66 3.17 -8.65
N ASP A 247 -13.16 4.41 -8.59
CA ASP A 247 -12.71 5.47 -9.46
C ASP A 247 -11.21 5.73 -9.27
N VAL A 248 -10.57 6.16 -10.35
CA VAL A 248 -9.12 6.36 -10.41
C VAL A 248 -8.62 7.42 -9.42
N GLU A 249 -9.52 8.31 -9.00
CA GLU A 249 -9.29 9.42 -8.07
C GLU A 249 -9.04 8.98 -6.63
N PHE A 250 -9.29 7.72 -6.26
CA PHE A 250 -9.06 7.27 -4.88
C PHE A 250 -7.68 6.68 -4.74
N MET A 251 -6.78 7.32 -4.01
CA MET A 251 -5.44 6.75 -3.75
C MET A 251 -5.49 5.55 -2.80
N THR A 252 -6.22 5.67 -1.69
CA THR A 252 -6.36 4.62 -0.68
C THR A 252 -7.84 4.43 -0.33
N PRO A 253 -8.22 3.34 0.36
CA PRO A 253 -9.62 3.15 0.77
C PRO A 253 -10.19 4.29 1.62
N ILE A 254 -9.40 4.89 2.53
CA ILE A 254 -9.86 6.00 3.39
C ILE A 254 -10.12 7.29 2.59
N HIS A 255 -9.45 7.51 1.46
CA HIS A 255 -9.74 8.65 0.59
C HIS A 255 -11.15 8.60 -0.05
N MET A 256 -11.84 7.44 -0.02
CA MET A 256 -13.22 7.33 -0.49
C MET A 256 -14.23 8.03 0.42
N VAL A 257 -13.85 8.22 1.69
CA VAL A 257 -14.72 8.79 2.72
C VAL A 257 -14.30 10.21 3.10
N GLU A 258 -13.04 10.56 2.85
CA GLU A 258 -12.48 11.89 3.06
C GLU A 258 -12.76 12.86 1.89
N LYS A 259 -12.27 14.10 2.03
CA LYS A 259 -12.45 15.16 1.04
C LYS A 259 -11.79 14.76 -0.29
N LYS A 260 -12.55 14.93 -1.37
CA LYS A 260 -12.08 14.69 -2.74
C LYS A 260 -10.91 15.62 -3.09
N ILE A 261 -9.74 15.03 -3.34
CA ILE A 261 -8.60 15.66 -4.02
C ILE A 261 -8.74 15.33 -5.52
N SER A 262 -8.28 16.20 -6.41
CA SER A 262 -8.34 15.90 -7.85
C SER A 262 -7.32 14.80 -8.20
N PHE A 263 -7.62 14.02 -9.24
CA PHE A 263 -6.69 13.01 -9.73
C PHE A 263 -5.31 13.60 -10.08
N ASP A 264 -5.28 14.78 -10.69
CA ASP A 264 -4.01 15.39 -11.09
C ASP A 264 -3.20 15.90 -9.88
N ASP A 265 -3.86 16.41 -8.83
CA ASP A 265 -3.19 16.80 -7.58
C ASP A 265 -2.60 15.58 -6.85
N GLU A 266 -3.37 14.48 -6.76
CA GLU A 266 -2.89 13.21 -6.23
C GLU A 266 -1.69 12.69 -7.04
N TYR A 267 -1.75 12.79 -8.36
CA TYR A 267 -0.64 12.42 -9.25
C TYR A 267 0.61 13.25 -8.98
N GLN A 268 0.48 14.58 -8.82
CA GLN A 268 1.63 15.42 -8.48
C GLN A 268 2.18 15.06 -7.10
N GLN A 269 1.33 14.83 -6.10
CA GLN A 269 1.77 14.40 -4.77
C GLN A 269 2.54 13.06 -4.84
N ALA A 270 2.01 12.10 -5.59
CA ALA A 270 2.67 10.82 -5.82
C ALA A 270 4.05 11.01 -6.48
N LYS A 271 4.15 11.90 -7.48
CA LYS A 271 5.37 12.13 -8.25
C LYS A 271 6.44 12.94 -7.49
N GLU A 272 6.04 13.97 -6.77
CA GLU A 272 6.96 14.97 -6.20
C GLU A 272 7.40 14.65 -4.78
N ILE A 273 6.53 14.04 -3.98
CA ILE A 273 6.81 13.81 -2.55
C ILE A 273 7.12 12.34 -2.34
N LEU A 274 6.27 11.47 -2.86
CA LEU A 274 6.22 10.10 -2.38
C LEU A 274 7.06 9.15 -3.21
N LEU A 275 7.13 9.34 -4.53
CA LEU A 275 8.00 8.55 -5.37
C LEU A 275 9.49 8.76 -5.04
N PRO A 276 9.98 9.99 -4.77
CA PRO A 276 11.32 10.18 -4.26
C PRO A 276 11.57 9.44 -2.94
N LYS A 277 10.62 9.47 -2.00
CA LYS A 277 10.67 8.69 -0.74
C LYS A 277 10.77 7.20 -1.03
N PHE A 278 9.89 6.62 -1.84
CA PHE A 278 9.90 5.18 -2.12
C PHE A 278 11.06 4.74 -3.02
N ASN A 279 11.58 5.58 -3.91
CA ASN A 279 12.81 5.30 -4.65
C ASN A 279 14.02 5.25 -3.71
N PHE A 280 14.04 6.14 -2.72
CA PHE A 280 15.06 6.17 -1.68
C PHE A 280 14.99 4.91 -0.80
N GLU A 281 13.80 4.51 -0.37
CA GLU A 281 13.57 3.25 0.37
C GLU A 281 13.91 2.02 -0.47
N ALA A 282 13.52 1.99 -1.74
CA ALA A 282 13.85 0.89 -2.67
C ALA A 282 15.36 0.67 -2.77
N LYS A 283 16.15 1.75 -2.83
CA LYS A 283 17.62 1.67 -2.86
C LYS A 283 18.21 1.17 -1.54
N ALA A 284 17.64 1.57 -0.41
CA ALA A 284 18.03 1.01 0.89
C ALA A 284 17.71 -0.49 0.99
N ALA A 285 16.53 -0.91 0.52
CA ALA A 285 16.12 -2.31 0.50
C ALA A 285 16.97 -3.16 -0.47
N GLU A 286 17.34 -2.61 -1.63
CA GLU A 286 18.27 -3.23 -2.59
C GLU A 286 19.64 -3.49 -1.93
N LEU A 287 20.21 -2.47 -1.28
CA LEU A 287 21.47 -2.60 -0.53
C LEU A 287 21.34 -3.64 0.59
N ALA A 288 20.24 -3.58 1.35
CA ALA A 288 19.97 -4.52 2.44
C ALA A 288 19.92 -5.96 1.95
N THR A 289 19.28 -6.19 0.80
CA THR A 289 19.18 -7.49 0.15
C THR A 289 20.54 -8.01 -0.28
N PHE A 290 21.37 -7.15 -0.88
CA PHE A 290 22.74 -7.49 -1.25
C PHE A 290 23.58 -7.90 -0.04
N ILE A 291 23.53 -7.09 1.03
CA ILE A 291 24.28 -7.35 2.27
C ILE A 291 23.81 -8.65 2.94
N GLN A 292 22.50 -8.87 3.06
CA GLN A 292 21.97 -10.10 3.65
C GLN A 292 22.38 -11.33 2.82
N GLY A 293 22.34 -11.24 1.48
CA GLY A 293 22.73 -12.34 0.60
C GLY A 293 24.21 -12.74 0.69
N LYS A 294 25.10 -11.80 1.05
CA LYS A 294 26.52 -12.08 1.31
C LYS A 294 26.83 -12.42 2.76
N GLY A 295 26.13 -11.79 3.70
CA GLY A 295 26.51 -11.71 5.11
C GLY A 295 27.52 -10.58 5.35
N VAL A 296 27.28 -9.74 6.37
CA VAL A 296 28.10 -8.56 6.70
C VAL A 296 29.58 -8.90 6.90
N ASN A 297 29.86 -10.02 7.56
CA ASN A 297 31.23 -10.45 7.86
C ASN A 297 32.00 -10.90 6.59
N ASN A 298 31.29 -11.26 5.52
CA ASN A 298 31.84 -11.72 4.26
C ASN A 298 31.99 -10.60 3.21
N LEU A 299 31.66 -9.36 3.55
CA LEU A 299 31.88 -8.22 2.65
C LEU A 299 33.38 -8.01 2.43
N THR A 300 33.81 -8.11 1.17
CA THR A 300 35.18 -7.84 0.74
C THR A 300 35.46 -6.34 0.66
N GLN A 301 36.72 -5.94 0.54
CA GLN A 301 37.06 -4.52 0.32
C GLN A 301 36.49 -3.98 -1.00
N THR A 302 36.40 -4.83 -2.04
CA THR A 302 35.73 -4.51 -3.30
C THR A 302 34.24 -4.25 -3.09
N ASP A 303 33.57 -5.06 -2.27
CA ASP A 303 32.16 -4.85 -1.92
C ASP A 303 31.96 -3.53 -1.18
N ILE A 304 32.79 -3.25 -0.17
CA ILE A 304 32.73 -2.00 0.61
C ILE A 304 32.91 -0.79 -0.31
N THR A 305 33.91 -0.84 -1.19
CA THR A 305 34.19 0.25 -2.15
C THR A 305 33.02 0.43 -3.13
N SER A 306 32.47 -0.67 -3.62
CA SER A 306 31.30 -0.68 -4.51
C SER A 306 30.04 -0.10 -3.81
N ILE A 307 29.80 -0.48 -2.55
CA ILE A 307 28.69 0.08 -1.76
C ILE A 307 28.86 1.61 -1.62
N ARG A 308 30.05 2.07 -1.23
CA ARG A 308 30.32 3.51 -1.03
C ARG A 308 30.28 4.32 -2.33
N SER A 309 30.50 3.70 -3.48
CA SER A 309 30.43 4.40 -4.78
C SER A 309 29.03 4.39 -5.40
N GLN A 310 28.23 3.33 -5.16
CA GLN A 310 26.90 3.19 -5.75
C GLN A 310 25.79 3.78 -4.89
N TYR A 311 26.00 3.93 -3.59
CA TYR A 311 25.00 4.39 -2.63
C TYR A 311 25.44 5.67 -1.94
N THR A 312 24.51 6.60 -1.81
CA THR A 312 24.68 7.82 -1.02
C THR A 312 24.74 7.52 0.48
N MET A 313 25.34 8.42 1.26
CA MET A 313 25.38 8.30 2.72
C MET A 313 23.96 8.22 3.34
N ASP A 314 23.00 8.98 2.81
CA ASP A 314 21.58 8.85 3.19
C ASP A 314 21.05 7.42 3.00
N GLN A 315 21.33 6.78 1.86
CA GLN A 315 20.83 5.43 1.55
C GLN A 315 21.48 4.38 2.46
N ILE A 316 22.78 4.52 2.72
CA ILE A 316 23.50 3.63 3.64
C ILE A 316 22.95 3.78 5.06
N ALA A 317 22.76 5.01 5.54
CA ALA A 317 22.18 5.27 6.85
C ALA A 317 20.75 4.72 6.97
N LEU A 318 19.91 4.92 5.96
CA LEU A 318 18.55 4.37 5.93
C LEU A 318 18.55 2.83 5.94
N CYS A 319 19.45 2.21 5.17
CA CYS A 319 19.62 0.76 5.15
C CYS A 319 19.97 0.22 6.53
N ILE A 320 20.96 0.82 7.20
CA ILE A 320 21.36 0.43 8.56
C ILE A 320 20.20 0.64 9.54
N ALA A 321 19.50 1.78 9.46
CA ALA A 321 18.42 2.09 10.40
C ALA A 321 17.19 1.19 10.26
N LYS A 322 16.75 0.90 9.03
CA LYS A 322 15.50 0.15 8.78
C LYS A 322 15.69 -1.37 8.78
N TYR A 323 16.81 -1.87 8.28
CA TYR A 323 16.98 -3.30 7.97
C TYR A 323 17.94 -4.01 8.92
N SER A 324 18.53 -3.32 9.91
CA SER A 324 19.43 -3.93 10.89
C SER A 324 18.77 -4.89 11.86
N SER A 325 17.44 -4.99 11.94
CA SER A 325 16.77 -6.08 12.66
C SER A 325 16.58 -7.29 11.75
N GLY A 326 16.04 -7.08 10.54
CA GLY A 326 15.76 -8.12 9.57
C GLY A 326 16.97 -8.86 9.00
N MET A 327 18.10 -8.17 8.82
CA MET A 327 19.34 -8.80 8.33
C MET A 327 19.86 -9.94 9.24
N TYR A 328 19.43 -10.03 10.50
CA TYR A 328 20.08 -10.86 11.52
C TYR A 328 19.16 -11.92 12.14
N LYS A 329 18.14 -12.39 11.40
CA LYS A 329 17.30 -13.51 11.83
C LYS A 329 18.15 -14.72 12.23
N GLY A 330 18.27 -14.97 13.55
CA GLY A 330 18.95 -16.14 14.12
C GLY A 330 20.22 -15.87 14.93
N HIS A 331 20.74 -14.64 14.99
CA HIS A 331 21.95 -14.35 15.76
C HIS A 331 21.76 -13.12 16.65
N GLY A 332 21.66 -13.36 17.97
CA GLY A 332 21.65 -12.30 18.96
C GLY A 332 22.88 -11.40 18.83
N VAL A 333 22.68 -10.11 19.08
CA VAL A 333 23.74 -9.11 19.38
C VAL A 333 24.70 -8.73 18.24
N GLU A 334 24.72 -9.40 17.08
CA GLU A 334 25.55 -9.00 15.92
C GLU A 334 25.01 -7.81 15.10
N GLN A 335 24.11 -7.01 15.68
CA GLN A 335 23.58 -5.77 15.13
C GLN A 335 24.62 -4.64 14.91
N MET A 336 25.93 -4.89 14.99
CA MET A 336 26.93 -3.84 15.29
C MET A 336 28.21 -3.81 14.43
N ASN A 337 28.24 -4.42 13.23
CA ASN A 337 29.46 -4.38 12.41
C ASN A 337 29.32 -3.80 11.00
N LEU A 338 28.11 -3.57 10.46
CA LEU A 338 28.00 -2.99 9.11
C LEU A 338 28.56 -1.57 9.07
N ASP A 339 28.23 -0.75 10.07
CA ASP A 339 28.82 0.58 10.27
C ASP A 339 30.35 0.50 10.46
N LYS A 340 30.86 -0.46 11.25
CA LYS A 340 32.31 -0.66 11.41
C LYS A 340 33.02 -1.06 10.11
N LYS A 341 32.38 -1.87 9.28
CA LYS A 341 32.91 -2.32 7.98
C LYS A 341 32.92 -1.18 6.96
N LEU A 342 31.85 -0.40 6.90
CA LEU A 342 31.72 0.70 5.93
C LEU A 342 32.50 1.95 6.37
N PHE A 343 32.61 2.19 7.67
CA PHE A 343 33.21 3.37 8.28
C PHE A 343 34.28 2.95 9.30
N PRO A 344 35.52 2.67 8.85
CA PRO A 344 36.60 2.24 9.73
C PRO A 344 37.04 3.36 10.69
N ASP A 345 36.96 4.62 10.26
CA ASP A 345 37.20 5.79 11.10
C ASP A 345 36.18 5.89 12.24
N GLN A 346 36.67 6.16 13.45
CA GLN A 346 35.84 6.16 14.66
C GLN A 346 34.88 7.35 14.71
N GLU A 347 35.30 8.52 14.20
CA GLU A 347 34.47 9.72 14.18
C GLU A 347 33.34 9.58 13.14
N GLU A 348 33.67 9.17 11.92
CA GLU A 348 32.71 8.88 10.84
C GLU A 348 31.68 7.84 11.30
N ARG A 349 32.13 6.78 11.96
CA ARG A 349 31.27 5.74 12.53
C ARG A 349 30.36 6.27 13.64
N ASN A 350 30.88 7.05 14.58
CA ASN A 350 30.07 7.65 15.65
C ASN A 350 29.00 8.57 15.08
N PHE A 351 29.35 9.32 14.04
CA PHE A 351 28.42 10.20 13.35
C PHE A 351 27.35 9.41 12.59
N MET A 352 27.72 8.32 11.90
CA MET A 352 26.75 7.42 11.28
C MET A 352 25.78 6.82 12.31
N LYS A 353 26.26 6.40 13.49
CA LYS A 353 25.40 5.91 14.57
C LYS A 353 24.41 6.96 15.04
N PHE A 354 24.84 8.22 15.14
CA PHE A 354 23.94 9.34 15.46
C PHE A 354 22.84 9.49 14.40
N VAL A 355 23.18 9.41 13.11
CA VAL A 355 22.20 9.53 12.01
C VAL A 355 21.21 8.36 11.99
N VAL A 356 21.72 7.13 12.13
CA VAL A 356 20.90 5.91 12.26
C VAL A 356 19.91 6.06 13.41
N TYR A 357 20.39 6.53 14.55
CA TYR A 357 19.55 6.79 15.72
C TYR A 357 18.48 7.86 15.45
N ALA A 358 18.83 8.93 14.72
CA ALA A 358 17.89 9.98 14.34
C ALA A 358 16.74 9.45 13.47
N ILE A 359 17.02 8.51 12.56
CA ILE A 359 16.01 7.83 11.75
C ILE A 359 15.13 6.93 12.64
N SER A 360 15.74 6.07 13.46
CA SER A 360 15.01 5.07 14.25
C SER A 360 14.03 5.67 15.26
N LEU A 361 14.34 6.84 15.81
CA LEU A 361 13.43 7.55 16.72
C LEU A 361 12.37 8.39 16.00
N GLY A 362 12.60 8.77 14.75
CA GLY A 362 11.83 9.80 14.06
C GLY A 362 10.55 9.33 13.37
N SER A 363 10.25 8.02 13.35
CA SER A 363 9.17 7.48 12.52
C SER A 363 8.39 6.34 13.19
N PRO A 364 7.07 6.48 13.45
CA PRO A 364 6.25 7.69 13.25
C PRO A 364 6.48 8.72 14.36
N MET A 365 6.62 9.99 14.00
CA MET A 365 6.76 11.09 14.95
C MET A 365 5.37 11.48 15.50
N VAL A 366 5.20 11.47 16.81
CA VAL A 366 3.95 11.91 17.47
C VAL A 366 4.19 13.13 18.34
N ILE A 367 3.18 14.02 18.43
CA ILE A 367 3.32 15.33 19.09
C ILE A 367 3.80 15.23 20.54
N GLN A 368 3.36 14.20 21.27
CA GLN A 368 3.73 13.99 22.67
C GLN A 368 5.22 13.61 22.85
N MET A 369 5.83 12.98 21.83
CA MET A 369 7.22 12.51 21.89
C MET A 369 8.21 13.50 21.27
N TYR A 370 7.71 14.49 20.53
CA TYR A 370 8.53 15.39 19.72
C TYR A 370 9.62 16.13 20.52
N SER A 371 9.27 16.76 21.64
CA SER A 371 10.26 17.52 22.43
C SER A 371 11.35 16.61 22.99
N ASN A 372 10.98 15.39 23.43
CA ASN A 372 11.94 14.40 23.90
C ASN A 372 12.84 13.93 22.76
N TYR A 373 12.27 13.72 21.57
CA TYR A 373 13.02 13.36 20.36
C TYR A 373 14.09 14.41 20.03
N VAL A 374 13.71 15.68 19.91
CA VAL A 374 14.64 16.77 19.59
C VAL A 374 15.74 16.89 20.65
N ASN A 375 15.39 16.93 21.93
CA ASN A 375 16.36 17.01 23.03
C ASN A 375 17.36 15.85 22.97
N THR A 376 16.87 14.63 22.70
CA THR A 376 17.72 13.44 22.60
C THR A 376 18.70 13.57 21.44
N LEU A 377 18.26 14.09 20.28
CA LEU A 377 19.17 14.33 19.15
C LEU A 377 20.23 15.37 19.45
N GLN A 378 19.87 16.47 20.12
CA GLN A 378 20.83 17.50 20.51
C GLN A 378 21.92 16.94 21.43
N VAL A 379 21.53 16.15 22.43
CA VAL A 379 22.46 15.48 23.34
C VAL A 379 23.35 14.48 22.59
N LYS A 380 22.76 13.65 21.71
CA LYS A 380 23.50 12.62 20.96
C LYS A 380 24.43 13.19 19.91
N ALA A 381 24.10 14.33 19.31
CA ALA A 381 24.98 15.02 18.38
C ALA A 381 26.25 15.53 19.07
N GLY A 382 26.17 15.85 20.36
CA GLY A 382 27.28 16.33 21.20
C GLY A 382 27.79 17.73 20.85
N SER A 383 27.51 18.25 19.66
CA SER A 383 27.89 19.60 19.24
C SER A 383 26.95 20.17 18.17
N LYS A 384 26.85 21.51 18.10
CA LYS A 384 26.13 22.21 17.01
C LYS A 384 26.77 21.95 15.63
N THR A 385 28.08 21.69 15.58
CA THR A 385 28.79 21.33 14.34
C THR A 385 28.25 20.02 13.76
N ASN A 386 28.05 19.00 14.58
CA ASN A 386 27.49 17.72 14.14
C ASN A 386 26.05 17.84 13.65
N LEU A 387 25.23 18.70 14.28
CA LEU A 387 23.88 19.00 13.79
C LEU A 387 23.89 19.68 12.41
N LYS A 388 24.81 20.62 12.17
CA LYS A 388 24.98 21.26 10.86
C LYS A 388 25.50 20.27 9.81
N LYS A 389 26.45 19.43 10.20
CA LYS A 389 26.96 18.32 9.38
C LYS A 389 25.82 17.36 9.02
N PHE A 390 24.90 17.07 9.93
CA PHE A 390 23.78 16.17 9.65
C PHE A 390 22.87 16.70 8.55
N LYS A 391 22.50 17.99 8.62
CA LYS A 391 21.73 18.65 7.57
C LYS A 391 22.45 18.64 6.21
N THR A 392 23.79 18.75 6.21
CA THR A 392 24.59 18.92 4.99
C THR A 392 24.93 17.58 4.34
N ASP A 393 25.35 16.60 5.14
CA ASP A 393 25.83 15.29 4.69
C ASP A 393 24.69 14.28 4.50
N PHE A 394 23.54 14.51 5.14
CA PHE A 394 22.35 13.66 5.06
C PHE A 394 21.08 14.48 4.74
N PRO A 395 21.08 15.25 3.63
CA PRO A 395 20.01 16.19 3.33
C PRO A 395 18.67 15.50 3.09
N LYS A 396 18.65 14.25 2.58
CA LYS A 396 17.38 13.54 2.32
C LYS A 396 16.75 13.05 3.60
N ILE A 397 17.53 12.45 4.51
CA ILE A 397 17.03 12.06 5.83
C ILE A 397 16.56 13.28 6.61
N PHE A 398 17.34 14.38 6.59
CA PHE A 398 16.97 15.62 7.25
C PHE A 398 15.63 16.16 6.74
N LEU A 399 15.42 16.15 5.42
CA LEU A 399 14.16 16.57 4.81
C LEU A 399 12.98 15.68 5.24
N ILE A 400 13.16 14.35 5.24
CA ILE A 400 12.12 13.41 5.70
C ILE A 400 11.73 13.72 7.15
N LEU A 401 12.69 13.87 8.06
CA LEU A 401 12.42 14.19 9.46
C LEU A 401 11.75 15.56 9.63
N LYS A 402 12.10 16.53 8.78
CA LYS A 402 11.45 17.84 8.73
C LYS A 402 9.98 17.73 8.28
N GLU A 403 9.69 16.92 7.27
CA GLU A 403 8.33 16.66 6.81
C GLU A 403 7.49 15.95 7.89
N GLU A 404 8.04 14.92 8.54
CA GLU A 404 7.37 14.21 9.64
C GLU A 404 7.05 15.16 10.81
N ALA A 405 7.95 16.09 11.14
CA ALA A 405 7.68 17.13 12.15
C ALA A 405 6.63 18.15 11.69
N ASN A 406 6.67 18.58 10.42
CA ASN A 406 5.68 19.51 9.88
C ASN A 406 4.27 18.89 9.92
N ASN A 407 4.14 17.58 9.69
CA ASN A 407 2.87 16.85 9.76
C ASN A 407 2.24 16.90 11.17
N ILE A 408 3.02 17.14 12.22
CA ILE A 408 2.54 17.33 13.60
C ILE A 408 2.61 18.79 14.07
N GLY A 409 2.72 19.74 13.13
CA GLY A 409 2.73 21.18 13.42
C GLY A 409 4.00 21.67 14.12
N LYS A 410 5.14 21.01 13.89
CA LYS A 410 6.43 21.35 14.50
C LYS A 410 7.46 21.79 13.46
N ASN A 411 8.44 22.58 13.86
CA ASN A 411 9.51 23.04 12.99
C ASN A 411 10.83 22.34 13.37
N PHE A 412 11.08 21.17 12.78
CA PHE A 412 12.25 20.34 13.09
C PHE A 412 13.56 21.09 13.04
N GLU A 413 13.76 21.90 12.00
CA GLU A 413 15.00 22.63 11.82
C GLU A 413 15.19 23.69 12.91
N GLN A 414 14.17 24.51 13.14
CA GLN A 414 14.25 25.54 14.17
C GLN A 414 14.44 24.92 15.55
N ASP A 415 13.73 23.85 15.87
CA ASP A 415 13.77 23.22 17.19
C ASP A 415 15.08 22.46 17.43
N LEU A 416 15.64 21.80 16.40
CA LEU A 416 16.92 21.09 16.50
C LEU A 416 18.11 22.03 16.71
N PHE A 417 18.06 23.25 16.14
CA PHE A 417 19.19 24.20 16.17
C PHE A 417 19.13 25.28 17.27
N LYS A 418 18.05 25.33 18.06
CA LYS A 418 18.01 26.10 19.31
C LYS A 418 19.10 25.57 20.25
#